data_AF-A0A954QQS0-F1
#
_entry.id   AF-A0A954QQS0-F1
#
_cell.length_a   1.000
_cell.length_b   1.000
_cell.length_c   1.000
_cell.angle_alpha   90.00
_cell.angle_beta   90.00
_cell.angle_gamma   90.00
#
_symmetry.space_group_name_H-M   'P 1'
#
loop_
_entity.id
_entity.type
_entity.pdbx_description
1 polymer ?
#
loop_
_entity_poly.entity_id
_entity_poly.type
_entity_poly.pdbx_seq_one_letter_code
_entity_poly.pdbx_strand_id
1 'polypeptide(L)'
;NLTGASLSSSALGHASLANSNLTRASLGSADLSNTDASGANFTQARMANANLINTNLRSANLTNANLDSTKLFGADLTGALITGAIFTISDISLAQLQSTASYQAGNLRGISLDGIKMIGWDFHGQDLTSANLVGSPLTDADFRGANISNVRLESVNLVDAETIYNQWTVFRSISPADQARMTYHESPLGDMDANDVLDIADVDLLMKVIRLQADSLLGWLFPMFNVSNDADVDTADLGMWVHDLKHTWFGDANLDGGFNSSDLVIIFQAGEYEDDVENNSTWATGDWNADGDFTTSDLVVAFQDGGYEQGPRAALSAVPEPNGLLSLLIGLMGLLLRARPGPRAARTSLCTNL
;
A
#
# COMPACT_ATOMS: atom_id res chain seq x y z
N ASN A 1 16.27 43.24 5.65
CA ASN A 1 15.80 42.70 4.35
C ASN A 1 16.96 41.96 3.71
N LEU A 2 16.83 40.64 3.57
CA LEU A 2 17.84 39.69 3.08
C LEU A 2 17.26 38.86 1.91
N THR A 3 16.30 39.42 1.16
CA THR A 3 15.68 38.75 0.02
C THR A 3 16.75 38.33 -0.99
N GLY A 4 16.78 37.03 -1.33
CA GLY A 4 17.76 36.48 -2.27
C GLY A 4 19.22 36.50 -1.79
N ALA A 5 19.48 36.81 -0.52
CA ALA A 5 20.83 36.88 0.00
C ALA A 5 21.54 35.52 -0.07
N SER A 6 22.84 35.53 -0.34
CA SER A 6 23.68 34.33 -0.29
C SER A 6 24.36 34.23 1.07
N LEU A 7 23.84 33.33 1.90
CA LEU A 7 24.24 33.05 3.28
C LEU A 7 24.61 31.57 3.48
N SER A 8 24.82 30.81 2.39
CA SER A 8 25.21 29.41 2.48
C SER A 8 26.49 29.25 3.29
N SER A 9 26.52 28.23 4.15
CA SER A 9 27.63 27.92 5.08
C SER A 9 28.01 29.06 6.05
N SER A 10 27.14 30.07 6.22
CA SER A 10 27.40 31.15 7.17
C SER A 10 27.17 30.70 8.62
N ALA A 11 27.90 31.31 9.55
CA ALA A 11 27.69 31.14 10.99
C ALA A 11 26.74 32.22 11.51
N LEU A 12 25.45 31.89 11.63
CA LEU A 12 24.38 32.75 12.13
C LEU A 12 23.88 32.31 13.51
N GLY A 13 24.56 31.35 14.15
CA GLY A 13 24.19 30.87 15.47
C GLY A 13 24.06 32.01 16.47
N HIS A 14 23.03 31.97 17.31
CA HIS A 14 22.65 33.01 18.27
C HIS A 14 22.29 34.39 17.68
N ALA A 15 22.24 34.55 16.35
CA ALA A 15 21.82 35.81 15.74
C ALA A 15 20.31 36.07 16.00
N SER A 16 19.90 37.34 15.85
CA SER A 16 18.49 37.70 15.75
C SER A 16 18.16 38.02 14.29
N LEU A 17 17.29 37.18 13.72
CA LEU A 17 16.65 37.32 12.42
C LEU A 17 15.14 37.59 12.56
N ALA A 18 14.67 37.90 13.77
CA ALA A 18 13.25 38.12 14.05
C ALA A 18 12.64 39.11 13.06
N ASN A 19 11.48 38.75 12.48
CA ASN A 19 10.74 39.53 11.49
C ASN A 19 11.52 39.90 10.21
N SER A 20 12.67 39.26 9.97
CA SER A 20 13.47 39.53 8.77
C SER A 20 12.83 38.91 7.53
N ASN A 21 12.98 39.58 6.39
CA ASN A 21 12.61 39.01 5.10
C ASN A 21 13.82 38.28 4.48
N LEU A 22 13.77 36.95 4.43
CA LEU A 22 14.74 36.04 3.81
C LEU A 22 14.14 35.28 2.61
N THR A 23 13.12 35.86 1.97
CA THR A 23 12.47 35.27 0.79
C THR A 23 13.53 34.90 -0.24
N ARG A 24 13.54 33.64 -0.69
CA ARG A 24 14.49 33.10 -1.68
C ARG A 24 15.98 33.19 -1.30
N ALA A 25 16.31 33.43 -0.03
CA ALA A 25 17.70 33.41 0.42
C ALA A 25 18.31 32.01 0.29
N SER A 26 19.61 31.94 0.02
CA SER A 26 20.38 30.70 0.03
C SER A 26 21.08 30.56 1.38
N LEU A 27 20.71 29.55 2.15
CA LEU A 27 21.14 29.24 3.52
C LEU A 27 21.62 27.77 3.63
N GLY A 28 21.94 27.14 2.49
CA GLY A 28 22.38 25.74 2.48
C GLY A 28 23.60 25.54 3.37
N SER A 29 23.57 24.51 4.22
CA SER A 29 24.61 24.22 5.21
C SER A 29 24.92 25.36 6.21
N ALA A 30 24.09 26.40 6.31
CA ALA A 30 24.30 27.46 7.29
C ALA A 30 24.03 26.98 8.72
N ASP A 31 24.74 27.57 9.68
CA ASP A 31 24.48 27.34 11.10
C ASP A 31 23.55 28.42 11.65
N LEU A 32 22.30 28.04 11.93
CA LEU A 32 21.28 28.88 12.57
C LEU A 32 20.94 28.37 13.98
N SER A 33 21.81 27.58 14.60
CA SER A 33 21.53 27.04 15.92
C SER A 33 21.35 28.14 16.96
N ASN A 34 20.31 28.01 17.79
CA ASN A 34 19.94 28.99 18.82
C ASN A 34 19.63 30.40 18.28
N THR A 35 19.37 30.55 16.97
CA THR A 35 18.98 31.83 16.35
C THR A 35 17.53 32.16 16.71
N ASP A 36 17.23 33.45 16.92
CA ASP A 36 15.86 33.94 16.98
C ASP A 36 15.39 34.34 15.58
N ALA A 37 14.58 33.50 14.94
CA ALA A 37 13.99 33.76 13.63
C ALA A 37 12.45 33.86 13.70
N SER A 38 11.92 34.26 14.85
CA SER A 38 10.47 34.42 15.05
C SER A 38 9.88 35.45 14.07
N GLY A 39 8.76 35.09 13.45
CA GLY A 39 8.08 35.91 12.45
C GLY A 39 8.88 36.16 11.16
N ALA A 40 10.03 35.52 10.97
CA ALA A 40 10.84 35.71 9.76
C ALA A 40 10.14 35.09 8.53
N ASN A 41 10.36 35.70 7.37
CA ASN A 41 9.84 35.21 6.10
C ASN A 41 10.92 34.46 5.31
N PHE A 42 10.84 33.13 5.30
CA PHE A 42 11.70 32.21 4.55
C PHE A 42 11.01 31.63 3.31
N THR A 43 9.99 32.31 2.77
CA THR A 43 9.28 31.83 1.57
C THR A 43 10.29 31.49 0.46
N GLN A 44 10.24 30.26 -0.05
CA GLN A 44 11.17 29.75 -1.09
C GLN A 44 12.67 29.82 -0.73
N ALA A 45 13.03 29.94 0.55
CA ALA A 45 14.44 29.90 0.97
C ALA A 45 15.04 28.50 0.75
N ARG A 46 16.32 28.44 0.43
CA ARG A 46 17.06 27.18 0.25
C ARG A 46 17.91 26.92 1.49
N MET A 47 17.45 26.04 2.37
CA MET A 47 18.05 25.76 3.67
C MET A 47 18.53 24.31 3.80
N ALA A 48 18.67 23.58 2.69
CA ALA A 48 19.10 22.19 2.72
C ALA A 48 20.40 22.01 3.52
N ASN A 49 20.45 20.99 4.38
CA ASN A 49 21.56 20.69 5.30
C ASN A 49 21.87 21.78 6.35
N ALA A 50 21.02 22.79 6.54
CA ALA A 50 21.22 23.80 7.58
C ALA A 50 21.02 23.22 8.99
N ASN A 51 21.72 23.81 9.97
CA ASN A 51 21.57 23.49 11.37
C ASN A 51 20.57 24.46 12.02
N LEU A 52 19.38 23.97 12.39
CA LEU A 52 18.29 24.73 13.03
C LEU A 52 18.05 24.29 14.49
N ILE A 53 19.05 23.66 15.12
CA ILE A 53 18.92 23.17 16.50
C ILE A 53 18.57 24.33 17.43
N ASN A 54 17.53 24.18 18.24
CA ASN A 54 17.01 25.19 19.18
C ASN A 54 16.68 26.56 18.52
N THR A 55 16.46 26.62 17.20
CA THR A 55 16.05 27.86 16.54
C THR A 55 14.61 28.21 16.89
N ASN A 56 14.35 29.47 17.21
CA ASN A 56 12.99 29.98 17.37
C ASN A 56 12.41 30.32 15.98
N LEU A 57 11.52 29.47 15.46
CA LEU A 57 10.81 29.64 14.19
C LEU A 57 9.32 29.99 14.40
N ARG A 58 8.95 30.46 15.60
CA ARG A 58 7.57 30.80 15.93
C ARG A 58 7.00 31.79 14.92
N SER A 59 5.83 31.47 14.37
CA SER A 59 5.14 32.29 13.38
C SER A 59 5.97 32.61 12.12
N ALA A 60 7.06 31.88 11.85
CA ALA A 60 7.84 32.06 10.64
C ALA A 60 7.06 31.56 9.41
N ASN A 61 7.31 32.18 8.26
CA ASN A 61 6.75 31.72 6.99
C ASN A 61 7.80 30.87 6.24
N LEU A 62 7.62 29.55 6.24
CA LEU A 62 8.46 28.55 5.56
C LEU A 62 7.79 28.02 4.29
N THR A 63 6.79 28.73 3.74
CA THR A 63 6.05 28.29 2.56
C THR A 63 7.01 28.03 1.39
N ASN A 64 6.97 26.82 0.84
CA ASN A 64 7.88 26.34 -0.22
C ASN A 64 9.39 26.42 0.13
N ALA A 65 9.76 26.51 1.41
CA ALA A 65 11.16 26.48 1.82
C ALA A 65 11.73 25.06 1.67
N ASN A 66 12.99 24.97 1.23
CA ASN A 66 13.70 23.70 1.17
C ASN A 66 14.46 23.47 2.49
N LEU A 67 13.98 22.56 3.33
CA LEU A 67 14.53 22.15 4.62
C LEU A 67 15.06 20.68 4.56
N ASP A 68 15.37 20.19 3.36
CA ASP A 68 15.93 18.85 3.13
C ASP A 68 17.18 18.63 4.01
N SER A 69 17.22 17.50 4.71
CA SER A 69 18.34 17.10 5.57
C SER A 69 18.72 18.13 6.65
N THR A 70 17.78 18.99 7.07
CA THR A 70 18.02 19.94 8.16
C THR A 70 17.98 19.28 9.53
N LYS A 71 18.64 19.91 10.51
CA LYS A 71 18.58 19.52 11.92
C LYS A 71 17.65 20.46 12.67
N LEU A 72 16.49 19.97 13.10
CA LEU A 72 15.38 20.65 13.75
C LEU A 72 15.21 20.26 15.22
N PHE A 73 16.08 19.42 15.78
CA PHE A 73 16.03 19.08 17.21
C PHE A 73 15.92 20.33 18.10
N GLY A 74 14.83 20.42 18.87
CA GLY A 74 14.55 21.54 19.78
C GLY A 74 14.07 22.84 19.10
N ALA A 75 13.92 22.88 17.78
CA ALA A 75 13.36 24.05 17.08
C ALA A 75 11.88 24.24 17.42
N ASP A 76 11.47 25.49 17.67
CA ASP A 76 10.07 25.87 17.93
C ASP A 76 9.40 26.34 16.64
N LEU A 77 8.54 25.49 16.06
CA LEU A 77 7.76 25.76 14.85
C LEU A 77 6.33 26.25 15.15
N THR A 78 6.04 26.63 16.40
CA THR A 78 4.69 27.03 16.82
C THR A 78 4.13 28.14 15.94
N GLY A 79 3.00 27.87 15.30
CA GLY A 79 2.32 28.83 14.43
C GLY A 79 3.05 29.14 13.11
N ALA A 80 4.09 28.38 12.73
CA ALA A 80 4.76 28.54 11.45
C ALA A 80 3.86 28.11 10.28
N LEU A 81 4.07 28.70 9.10
CA LEU A 81 3.44 28.30 7.84
C LEU A 81 4.39 27.39 7.06
N ILE A 82 3.98 26.17 6.76
CA ILE A 82 4.84 25.13 6.16
C ILE A 82 4.24 24.50 4.89
N THR A 83 3.21 25.11 4.30
CA THR A 83 2.64 24.63 3.03
C THR A 83 3.72 24.57 1.94
N GLY A 84 3.85 23.43 1.26
CA GLY A 84 4.89 23.20 0.25
C GLY A 84 6.32 23.07 0.77
N ALA A 85 6.54 23.09 2.09
CA ALA A 85 7.88 22.95 2.66
C ALA A 85 8.44 21.53 2.45
N ILE A 86 9.74 21.44 2.23
CA ILE A 86 10.42 20.16 1.96
C ILE A 86 11.22 19.77 3.19
N PHE A 87 10.80 18.74 3.92
CA PHE A 87 11.44 18.21 5.13
C PHE A 87 12.14 16.87 4.91
N THR A 88 12.35 16.46 3.64
CA THR A 88 12.95 15.18 3.26
C THR A 88 14.14 14.83 4.16
N ILE A 89 14.13 13.61 4.73
CA ILE A 89 15.15 13.06 5.65
C ILE A 89 15.61 13.97 6.81
N SER A 90 14.79 14.95 7.23
CA SER A 90 15.02 15.74 8.44
C SER A 90 14.58 14.98 9.70
N ASP A 91 14.93 15.52 10.86
CA ASP A 91 14.56 15.03 12.19
C ASP A 91 13.27 15.71 12.75
N ILE A 92 12.40 16.24 11.89
CA ILE A 92 11.10 16.79 12.32
C ILE A 92 10.25 15.71 13.01
N SER A 93 9.66 16.07 14.15
CA SER A 93 8.75 15.21 14.90
C SER A 93 7.28 15.53 14.64
N LEU A 94 6.38 14.57 14.94
CA LEU A 94 4.93 14.80 14.89
C LEU A 94 4.52 16.02 15.72
N ALA A 95 5.05 16.16 16.95
CA ALA A 95 4.73 17.28 17.83
C ALA A 95 5.12 18.64 17.21
N GLN A 96 6.26 18.70 16.52
CA GLN A 96 6.68 19.90 15.81
C GLN A 96 5.77 20.20 14.62
N LEU A 97 5.40 19.18 13.83
CA LEU A 97 4.45 19.34 12.72
C LEU A 97 3.10 19.86 13.23
N GLN A 98 2.56 19.23 14.28
CA GLN A 98 1.28 19.59 14.92
C GLN A 98 1.29 21.00 15.51
N SER A 99 2.44 21.51 15.96
CA SER A 99 2.56 22.88 16.49
C SER A 99 2.39 23.97 15.42
N THR A 100 2.52 23.63 14.13
CA THR A 100 2.48 24.61 13.04
C THR A 100 1.07 25.16 12.81
N ALA A 101 0.97 26.40 12.31
CA ALA A 101 -0.32 26.96 11.93
C ALA A 101 -0.93 26.22 10.72
N SER A 102 -0.08 25.73 9.81
CA SER A 102 -0.51 24.92 8.66
C SER A 102 -1.22 23.64 9.08
N TYR A 103 -0.68 22.88 10.03
CA TYR A 103 -1.32 21.65 10.54
C TYR A 103 -2.63 21.95 11.26
N GLN A 104 -2.65 22.94 12.15
CA GLN A 104 -3.86 23.36 12.87
C GLN A 104 -4.97 23.86 11.92
N ALA A 105 -4.60 24.38 10.75
CA ALA A 105 -5.53 24.78 9.70
C ALA A 105 -5.94 23.64 8.75
N GLY A 106 -5.42 22.42 8.94
CA GLY A 106 -5.66 21.29 8.05
C GLY A 106 -5.04 21.45 6.66
N ASN A 107 -3.97 22.24 6.52
CA ASN A 107 -3.37 22.57 5.22
C ASN A 107 -1.89 22.23 5.17
N LEU A 108 -1.60 21.01 4.73
CA LEU A 108 -0.27 20.46 4.50
C LEU A 108 0.02 20.26 3.00
N ARG A 109 -0.69 20.99 2.12
CA ARG A 109 -0.57 20.83 0.67
C ARG A 109 0.88 20.95 0.21
N GLY A 110 1.33 20.04 -0.65
CA GLY A 110 2.65 20.06 -1.25
C GLY A 110 3.82 19.77 -0.30
N ILE A 111 3.57 19.44 0.97
CA ILE A 111 4.64 19.13 1.92
C ILE A 111 5.43 17.90 1.44
N SER A 112 6.74 17.89 1.63
CA SER A 112 7.55 16.68 1.40
C SER A 112 8.05 16.15 2.73
N LEU A 113 7.63 14.94 3.09
CA LEU A 113 8.05 14.19 4.28
C LEU A 113 8.80 12.90 3.89
N ASP A 114 9.31 12.85 2.66
CA ASP A 114 10.05 11.73 2.09
C ASP A 114 11.21 11.23 2.98
N GLY A 115 11.27 9.92 3.18
CA GLY A 115 12.25 9.24 4.03
C GLY A 115 12.09 9.48 5.54
N ILE A 116 11.01 10.12 6.00
CA ILE A 116 10.76 10.35 7.43
C ILE A 116 10.00 9.17 8.01
N LYS A 117 10.37 8.74 9.22
CA LYS A 117 9.63 7.72 9.96
C LYS A 117 8.38 8.34 10.58
N MET A 118 7.20 7.99 10.07
CA MET A 118 5.93 8.56 10.47
C MET A 118 5.00 7.52 11.10
N ILE A 119 5.58 6.65 11.94
CA ILE A 119 4.84 5.59 12.64
C ILE A 119 3.86 6.24 13.64
N GLY A 120 2.58 5.92 13.55
CA GLY A 120 1.53 6.44 14.45
C GLY A 120 1.20 7.92 14.24
N TRP A 121 1.56 8.52 13.09
CA TRP A 121 1.31 9.94 12.85
C TRP A 121 -0.14 10.20 12.46
N ASP A 122 -0.73 11.22 13.07
CA ASP A 122 -2.09 11.65 12.78
C ASP A 122 -2.12 12.67 11.63
N PHE A 123 -2.73 12.29 10.51
CA PHE A 123 -3.06 13.15 9.37
C PHE A 123 -4.58 13.26 9.16
N HIS A 124 -5.39 12.92 10.16
CA HIS A 124 -6.84 13.00 10.09
C HIS A 124 -7.32 14.38 9.63
N GLY A 125 -8.17 14.40 8.61
CA GLY A 125 -8.76 15.65 8.09
C GLY A 125 -7.77 16.61 7.41
N GLN A 126 -6.50 16.24 7.23
CA GLN A 126 -5.49 17.14 6.65
C GLN A 126 -5.61 17.20 5.12
N ASP A 127 -5.43 18.38 4.52
CA ASP A 127 -5.19 18.51 3.08
C ASP A 127 -3.71 18.30 2.77
N LEU A 128 -3.40 17.13 2.25
CA LEU A 128 -2.10 16.68 1.78
C LEU A 128 -1.98 16.74 0.25
N THR A 129 -2.86 17.45 -0.46
CA THR A 129 -2.80 17.50 -1.93
C THR A 129 -1.38 17.78 -2.43
N SER A 130 -0.87 16.95 -3.33
CA SER A 130 0.48 17.04 -3.89
C SER A 130 1.64 16.85 -2.91
N ALA A 131 1.39 16.27 -1.72
CA ALA A 131 2.46 15.93 -0.80
C ALA A 131 3.35 14.78 -1.32
N ASN A 132 4.57 14.70 -0.80
CA ASN A 132 5.54 13.65 -1.14
C ASN A 132 5.89 12.85 0.12
N LEU A 133 5.44 11.59 0.19
CA LEU A 133 5.65 10.68 1.32
C LEU A 133 6.42 9.42 0.91
N VAL A 134 7.15 9.47 -0.22
CA VAL A 134 7.98 8.38 -0.74
C VAL A 134 8.95 7.86 0.33
N GLY A 135 9.22 6.55 0.32
CA GLY A 135 10.23 5.93 1.18
C GLY A 135 10.02 6.10 2.69
N SER A 136 8.82 6.52 3.11
CA SER A 136 8.50 6.84 4.51
C SER A 136 7.72 5.69 5.14
N PRO A 137 8.17 5.11 6.27
CA PRO A 137 7.35 4.15 7.01
C PRO A 137 6.10 4.82 7.57
N LEU A 138 4.92 4.27 7.25
CA LEU A 138 3.59 4.81 7.59
C LEU A 138 2.77 3.88 8.51
N THR A 139 3.39 2.89 9.16
CA THR A 139 2.73 2.01 10.13
C THR A 139 1.90 2.81 11.14
N ASP A 140 0.64 2.46 11.37
CA ASP A 140 -0.30 3.14 12.28
C ASP A 140 -0.58 4.64 11.98
N ALA A 141 -0.18 5.17 10.82
CA ALA A 141 -0.51 6.54 10.46
C ALA A 141 -2.00 6.68 10.09
N ASP A 142 -2.67 7.69 10.65
CA ASP A 142 -4.10 7.95 10.42
C ASP A 142 -4.30 8.94 9.28
N PHE A 143 -4.90 8.50 8.18
CA PHE A 143 -5.25 9.36 7.03
C PHE A 143 -6.76 9.58 6.86
N ARG A 144 -7.59 9.21 7.85
CA ARG A 144 -9.05 9.29 7.73
C ARG A 144 -9.48 10.73 7.46
N GLY A 145 -10.32 10.94 6.45
CA GLY A 145 -10.79 12.28 6.07
C GLY A 145 -9.70 13.22 5.51
N ALA A 146 -8.46 12.77 5.34
CA ALA A 146 -7.42 13.54 4.69
C ALA A 146 -7.71 13.66 3.18
N ASN A 147 -7.42 14.82 2.60
CA ASN A 147 -7.39 14.98 1.15
C ASN A 147 -5.97 14.70 0.65
N ILE A 148 -5.78 13.58 -0.04
CA ILE A 148 -4.44 13.18 -0.49
C ILE A 148 -4.29 13.16 -2.01
N SER A 149 -5.07 13.97 -2.73
CA SER A 149 -4.96 14.01 -4.19
C SER A 149 -3.55 14.31 -4.68
N ASN A 150 -3.05 13.50 -5.62
CA ASN A 150 -1.68 13.59 -6.17
C ASN A 150 -0.56 13.43 -5.12
N VAL A 151 -0.81 12.74 -4.00
CA VAL A 151 0.27 12.39 -3.07
C VAL A 151 1.16 11.29 -3.67
N ARG A 152 2.47 11.45 -3.51
CA ARG A 152 3.46 10.43 -3.94
C ARG A 152 3.72 9.44 -2.80
N LEU A 153 3.48 8.15 -3.06
CA LEU A 153 3.59 7.02 -2.11
C LEU A 153 4.44 5.86 -2.65
N GLU A 154 5.26 6.09 -3.66
CA GLU A 154 6.15 5.06 -4.23
C GLU A 154 7.04 4.47 -3.10
N SER A 155 7.13 3.14 -3.01
CA SER A 155 8.00 2.41 -2.05
C SER A 155 7.69 2.61 -0.55
N VAL A 156 6.43 2.81 -0.18
CA VAL A 156 6.00 2.78 1.24
C VAL A 156 5.86 1.32 1.69
N ASN A 157 6.54 0.96 2.79
CA ASN A 157 6.41 -0.37 3.42
C ASN A 157 5.15 -0.40 4.30
N LEU A 158 4.25 -1.35 4.04
CA LEU A 158 2.95 -1.50 4.71
C LEU A 158 3.07 -2.66 5.69
N VAL A 159 2.61 -2.50 6.93
CA VAL A 159 2.79 -3.56 7.93
C VAL A 159 1.48 -4.09 8.53
N ASP A 160 0.32 -3.42 8.41
CA ASP A 160 -0.89 -3.88 9.15
C ASP A 160 -2.24 -3.59 8.46
N ALA A 161 -3.25 -4.42 8.74
CA ALA A 161 -4.60 -4.41 8.14
C ALA A 161 -5.41 -3.10 8.32
N GLU A 162 -5.26 -2.40 9.44
CA GLU A 162 -5.89 -1.08 9.65
C GLU A 162 -5.25 -0.01 8.72
N THR A 163 -3.97 -0.21 8.39
CA THR A 163 -3.24 0.60 7.42
C THR A 163 -3.74 0.34 5.98
N ILE A 164 -4.20 -0.88 5.65
CA ILE A 164 -4.81 -1.22 4.34
C ILE A 164 -6.16 -0.50 4.17
N TYR A 165 -6.99 -0.45 5.22
CA TYR A 165 -8.24 0.30 5.23
C TYR A 165 -8.02 1.82 5.11
N ASN A 166 -7.06 2.38 5.86
CA ASN A 166 -6.68 3.79 5.75
C ASN A 166 -6.06 4.12 4.37
N GLN A 167 -5.34 3.18 3.76
CA GLN A 167 -4.82 3.29 2.40
C GLN A 167 -5.90 3.20 1.32
N TRP A 168 -7.04 2.58 1.59
CA TRP A 168 -8.14 2.53 0.63
C TRP A 168 -8.83 3.90 0.48
N THR A 169 -8.96 4.68 1.56
CA THR A 169 -9.35 6.11 1.48
C THR A 169 -8.33 6.96 0.69
N VAL A 170 -7.05 6.64 0.87
CA VAL A 170 -5.91 7.24 0.18
C VAL A 170 -5.97 6.93 -1.32
N PHE A 171 -6.01 5.66 -1.72
CA PHE A 171 -6.05 5.21 -3.12
C PHE A 171 -7.20 5.81 -3.93
N ARG A 172 -8.40 5.97 -3.34
CA ARG A 172 -9.58 6.56 -4.01
C ARG A 172 -9.46 8.06 -4.32
N SER A 173 -8.53 8.77 -3.68
CA SER A 173 -8.41 10.23 -3.82
C SER A 173 -7.23 10.68 -4.69
N ILE A 174 -6.36 9.76 -5.11
CA ILE A 174 -5.29 9.99 -6.10
C ILE A 174 -5.75 9.69 -7.54
N SER A 175 -5.00 10.17 -8.54
CA SER A 175 -5.41 10.10 -9.94
C SER A 175 -5.35 8.66 -10.50
N PRO A 176 -6.19 8.29 -11.49
CA PRO A 176 -6.13 6.96 -12.12
C PRO A 176 -4.77 6.57 -12.70
N ALA A 177 -3.95 7.56 -13.07
CA ALA A 177 -2.59 7.33 -13.58
C ALA A 177 -1.59 6.98 -12.47
N ASP A 178 -1.79 7.50 -11.26
CA ASP A 178 -0.96 7.19 -10.09
C ASP A 178 -1.39 5.85 -9.48
N GLN A 179 -2.69 5.55 -9.49
CA GLN A 179 -3.23 4.22 -9.18
C GLN A 179 -2.56 3.14 -10.02
N ALA A 180 -2.46 3.35 -11.34
CA ALA A 180 -1.82 2.42 -12.29
C ALA A 180 -0.31 2.22 -12.09
N ARG A 181 0.37 3.14 -11.38
CA ARG A 181 1.81 3.05 -11.08
C ARG A 181 2.10 2.33 -9.76
N MET A 182 1.12 2.29 -8.85
CA MET A 182 1.19 1.50 -7.61
C MET A 182 0.88 0.01 -7.86
N THR A 183 0.16 -0.32 -8.94
CA THR A 183 -0.27 -1.68 -9.32
C THR A 183 0.76 -2.50 -10.10
N TYR A 184 2.06 -2.24 -9.97
CA TYR A 184 3.10 -3.02 -10.65
C TYR A 184 4.00 -3.75 -9.65
N HIS A 185 3.40 -4.63 -8.86
CA HIS A 185 4.06 -5.80 -8.32
C HIS A 185 3.17 -7.00 -8.71
N GLU A 186 3.73 -7.97 -9.42
CA GLU A 186 3.05 -9.24 -9.76
C GLU A 186 3.05 -10.14 -8.51
N SER A 187 2.43 -9.68 -7.42
CA SER A 187 2.29 -10.50 -6.22
C SER A 187 1.45 -11.74 -6.52
N PRO A 188 1.73 -12.89 -5.86
CA PRO A 188 0.97 -14.12 -6.07
C PRO A 188 -0.52 -13.90 -5.87
N LEU A 189 -1.37 -14.58 -6.66
CA LEU A 189 -2.82 -14.53 -6.42
C LEU A 189 -3.11 -15.03 -4.99
N GLY A 190 -3.87 -14.26 -4.22
CA GLY A 190 -4.20 -14.55 -2.81
C GLY A 190 -3.26 -13.93 -1.77
N ASP A 191 -2.17 -13.29 -2.19
CA ASP A 191 -1.34 -12.43 -1.34
C ASP A 191 -2.02 -11.05 -1.20
N MET A 192 -2.67 -10.85 -0.05
CA MET A 192 -3.56 -9.72 0.20
C MET A 192 -2.83 -8.55 0.86
N ASP A 193 -1.64 -8.78 1.42
CA ASP A 193 -0.79 -7.75 2.01
C ASP A 193 0.39 -7.32 1.10
N ALA A 194 0.54 -7.99 -0.05
CA ALA A 194 1.54 -7.76 -1.10
C ALA A 194 2.99 -7.94 -0.62
N ASN A 195 3.22 -8.90 0.29
CA ASN A 195 4.55 -9.23 0.81
C ASN A 195 5.26 -10.36 0.01
N ASP A 196 4.64 -10.85 -1.07
CA ASP A 196 5.02 -11.97 -1.93
C ASP A 196 5.04 -13.36 -1.22
N VAL A 197 4.37 -13.50 -0.08
CA VAL A 197 4.28 -14.73 0.73
C VAL A 197 2.82 -14.99 1.11
N LEU A 198 2.32 -16.16 0.70
CA LEU A 198 0.98 -16.60 1.07
C LEU A 198 0.97 -17.20 2.49
N ASP A 199 0.48 -16.49 3.49
CA ASP A 199 0.50 -16.91 4.90
C ASP A 199 -0.78 -16.59 5.71
N ILE A 200 -0.70 -16.69 7.04
CA ILE A 200 -1.85 -16.49 7.94
C ILE A 200 -2.39 -15.05 7.82
N ALA A 201 -1.53 -14.06 7.57
CA ALA A 201 -1.94 -12.67 7.47
C ALA A 201 -2.90 -12.45 6.30
N ASP A 202 -2.70 -13.15 5.18
CA ASP A 202 -3.57 -13.05 4.01
C ASP A 202 -4.96 -13.61 4.25
N VAL A 203 -5.03 -14.83 4.81
CA VAL A 203 -6.32 -15.48 5.07
C VAL A 203 -7.08 -14.76 6.16
N ASP A 204 -6.41 -14.25 7.20
CA ASP A 204 -7.05 -13.41 8.22
C ASP A 204 -7.60 -12.11 7.61
N LEU A 205 -6.91 -11.54 6.62
CA LEU A 205 -7.38 -10.34 5.93
C LEU A 205 -8.61 -10.65 5.06
N LEU A 206 -8.59 -11.78 4.33
CA LEU A 206 -9.72 -12.25 3.53
C LEU A 206 -10.96 -12.51 4.41
N MET A 207 -10.80 -13.23 5.53
CA MET A 207 -11.90 -13.53 6.46
C MET A 207 -12.51 -12.27 7.08
N LYS A 208 -11.67 -11.29 7.45
CA LYS A 208 -12.16 -9.98 7.89
C LYS A 208 -13.00 -9.28 6.82
N VAL A 209 -12.58 -9.34 5.55
CA VAL A 209 -13.32 -8.73 4.44
C VAL A 209 -14.67 -9.41 4.23
N ILE A 210 -14.70 -10.75 4.30
CA ILE A 210 -15.93 -11.56 4.22
C ILE A 210 -16.92 -11.15 5.33
N ARG A 211 -16.46 -11.03 6.59
CA ARG A 211 -17.31 -10.60 7.72
C ARG A 211 -17.96 -9.25 7.51
N LEU A 212 -17.21 -8.31 6.94
CA LEU A 212 -17.68 -6.95 6.72
C LEU A 212 -18.69 -6.87 5.55
N GLN A 213 -18.96 -7.97 4.83
CA GLN A 213 -19.83 -8.05 3.66
C GLN A 213 -19.53 -6.91 2.68
N ALA A 214 -18.23 -6.76 2.40
CA ALA A 214 -17.68 -5.55 1.86
C ALA A 214 -17.85 -5.43 0.33
N ASP A 215 -18.65 -6.25 -0.35
CA ASP A 215 -18.80 -6.22 -1.83
C ASP A 215 -19.08 -4.82 -2.38
N SER A 216 -19.94 -4.06 -1.69
CA SER A 216 -20.26 -2.67 -2.05
C SER A 216 -19.17 -1.64 -1.66
N LEU A 217 -18.24 -2.04 -0.79
CA LEU A 217 -17.15 -1.25 -0.23
C LEU A 217 -15.79 -1.56 -0.87
N LEU A 218 -15.57 -2.71 -1.53
CA LEU A 218 -14.22 -3.10 -1.97
C LEU A 218 -13.74 -2.40 -3.25
N GLY A 219 -14.63 -2.04 -4.18
CA GLY A 219 -14.27 -1.28 -5.38
C GLY A 219 -13.17 -1.93 -6.23
N TRP A 220 -11.95 -1.38 -6.20
CA TRP A 220 -10.80 -1.89 -6.97
C TRP A 220 -9.99 -2.96 -6.23
N LEU A 221 -10.15 -3.12 -4.91
CA LEU A 221 -9.61 -4.25 -4.13
C LEU A 221 -10.40 -5.53 -4.38
N PHE A 222 -11.57 -5.38 -4.98
CA PHE A 222 -12.45 -6.48 -5.31
C PHE A 222 -11.72 -7.61 -6.05
N PRO A 223 -10.88 -7.38 -7.09
CA PRO A 223 -10.14 -8.46 -7.75
C PRO A 223 -9.04 -9.09 -6.91
N MET A 224 -8.59 -8.44 -5.83
CA MET A 224 -7.58 -8.98 -4.92
C MET A 224 -8.23 -9.99 -3.96
N PHE A 225 -9.39 -9.64 -3.40
CA PHE A 225 -10.13 -10.49 -2.47
C PHE A 225 -11.10 -11.48 -3.14
N ASN A 226 -11.63 -11.13 -4.31
CA ASN A 226 -12.41 -12.03 -5.16
C ASN A 226 -11.46 -12.91 -5.97
N VAL A 227 -10.82 -13.83 -5.27
CA VAL A 227 -9.89 -14.77 -5.88
C VAL A 227 -10.68 -15.82 -6.69
N SER A 228 -11.87 -16.23 -6.23
CA SER A 228 -12.75 -17.19 -6.90
C SER A 228 -13.25 -16.73 -8.27
N ASN A 229 -13.20 -15.41 -8.51
CA ASN A 229 -13.63 -14.70 -9.70
C ASN A 229 -15.12 -14.95 -10.04
N ASP A 230 -15.98 -15.00 -9.02
CA ASP A 230 -17.42 -15.27 -9.14
C ASP A 230 -18.33 -14.05 -8.97
N ALA A 231 -17.73 -12.87 -8.79
CA ALA A 231 -18.38 -11.58 -8.57
C ALA A 231 -18.95 -11.31 -7.16
N ASP A 232 -18.63 -12.13 -6.15
CA ASP A 232 -18.84 -11.82 -4.72
C ASP A 232 -17.53 -12.05 -3.92
N VAL A 233 -17.36 -11.43 -2.75
CA VAL A 233 -16.24 -11.75 -1.83
C VAL A 233 -16.79 -12.47 -0.61
N ASP A 234 -16.74 -13.80 -0.65
CA ASP A 234 -17.39 -14.65 0.34
C ASP A 234 -16.60 -15.93 0.67
N THR A 235 -17.26 -16.89 1.32
CA THR A 235 -16.64 -18.17 1.69
C THR A 235 -16.11 -19.00 0.51
N ALA A 236 -16.55 -18.73 -0.73
CA ALA A 236 -16.01 -19.33 -1.94
C ALA A 236 -14.56 -18.87 -2.19
N ASP A 237 -14.25 -17.60 -1.93
CA ASP A 237 -12.89 -17.07 -1.99
C ASP A 237 -12.00 -17.68 -0.92
N LEU A 238 -12.52 -17.81 0.30
CA LEU A 238 -11.82 -18.48 1.39
C LEU A 238 -11.50 -19.93 1.01
N GLY A 239 -12.49 -20.65 0.45
CA GLY A 239 -12.29 -22.00 -0.08
C GLY A 239 -11.19 -22.03 -1.13
N MET A 240 -11.23 -21.14 -2.12
CA MET A 240 -10.22 -21.13 -3.19
C MET A 240 -8.82 -20.78 -2.66
N TRP A 241 -8.72 -19.85 -1.70
CA TRP A 241 -7.45 -19.51 -1.05
C TRP A 241 -6.84 -20.72 -0.35
N VAL A 242 -7.62 -21.40 0.50
CA VAL A 242 -7.16 -22.56 1.28
C VAL A 242 -6.76 -23.72 0.37
N HIS A 243 -7.62 -24.03 -0.59
CA HIS A 243 -7.53 -25.25 -1.40
C HIS A 243 -6.56 -25.11 -2.56
N ASP A 244 -6.69 -24.03 -3.32
CA ASP A 244 -6.11 -23.93 -4.66
C ASP A 244 -4.91 -22.99 -4.71
N LEU A 245 -4.82 -22.02 -3.78
CA LEU A 245 -3.67 -21.11 -3.69
C LEU A 245 -2.67 -21.63 -2.65
N LYS A 246 -3.13 -21.89 -1.42
CA LYS A 246 -2.28 -22.34 -0.31
C LYS A 246 -2.00 -23.84 -0.32
N HIS A 247 -2.88 -24.63 -0.97
CA HIS A 247 -2.80 -26.08 -0.99
C HIS A 247 -2.78 -26.70 0.42
N THR A 248 -3.72 -26.27 1.25
CA THR A 248 -3.94 -26.83 2.58
C THR A 248 -5.41 -27.19 2.79
N TRP A 249 -5.78 -27.46 4.03
CA TRP A 249 -7.09 -27.89 4.49
C TRP A 249 -7.67 -26.85 5.45
N PHE A 250 -9.00 -26.74 5.46
CA PHE A 250 -9.66 -26.15 6.62
C PHE A 250 -9.30 -26.99 7.85
N GLY A 251 -8.86 -26.33 8.91
CA GLY A 251 -8.35 -27.00 10.11
C GLY A 251 -6.84 -26.93 10.31
N ASP A 252 -6.06 -26.63 9.27
CA ASP A 252 -4.61 -26.45 9.37
C ASP A 252 -4.27 -25.07 9.97
N ALA A 253 -4.36 -24.97 11.29
CA ALA A 253 -4.18 -23.73 12.04
C ALA A 253 -2.79 -23.12 11.86
N ASN A 254 -1.77 -23.95 11.59
CA ASN A 254 -0.37 -23.50 11.52
C ASN A 254 0.16 -23.35 10.07
N LEU A 255 -0.67 -23.70 9.07
CA LEU A 255 -0.37 -23.67 7.64
C LEU A 255 0.84 -24.53 7.22
N ASP A 256 1.08 -25.67 7.88
CA ASP A 256 2.11 -26.65 7.50
C ASP A 256 1.69 -27.58 6.34
N GLY A 257 0.45 -27.44 5.89
CA GLY A 257 -0.17 -28.14 4.77
C GLY A 257 -1.13 -29.25 5.20
N GLY A 258 -1.19 -29.64 6.47
CA GLY A 258 -1.98 -30.78 6.92
C GLY A 258 -2.79 -30.54 8.20
N PHE A 259 -4.11 -30.70 8.13
CA PHE A 259 -4.95 -30.69 9.32
C PHE A 259 -4.76 -31.96 10.17
N ASN A 260 -4.21 -31.83 11.38
CA ASN A 260 -3.90 -32.95 12.27
C ASN A 260 -4.04 -32.59 13.77
N SER A 261 -3.69 -33.54 14.64
CA SER A 261 -3.76 -33.31 16.09
C SER A 261 -2.94 -32.13 16.62
N SER A 262 -1.86 -31.73 15.93
CA SER A 262 -1.04 -30.57 16.31
C SER A 262 -1.82 -29.26 16.19
N ASP A 263 -2.65 -29.11 15.15
CA ASP A 263 -3.50 -27.93 14.95
C ASP A 263 -4.56 -27.83 16.04
N LEU A 264 -5.18 -28.97 16.38
CA LEU A 264 -6.14 -29.03 17.49
C LEU A 264 -5.50 -28.62 18.82
N VAL A 265 -4.24 -28.99 19.05
CA VAL A 265 -3.52 -28.57 20.26
C VAL A 265 -3.30 -27.05 20.26
N ILE A 266 -2.95 -26.45 19.12
CA ILE A 266 -2.73 -25.00 19.00
C ILE A 266 -4.00 -24.22 19.32
N ILE A 267 -5.12 -24.56 18.66
CA ILE A 267 -6.37 -23.81 18.83
C ILE A 267 -6.95 -23.96 20.24
N PHE A 268 -6.89 -25.17 20.85
CA PHE A 268 -7.36 -25.34 22.23
C PHE A 268 -6.43 -24.70 23.28
N GLN A 269 -5.15 -24.47 22.94
CA GLN A 269 -4.24 -23.69 23.77
C GLN A 269 -4.50 -22.19 23.67
N ALA A 270 -5.00 -21.70 22.52
CA ALA A 270 -5.44 -20.30 22.39
C ALA A 270 -6.59 -19.99 23.36
N GLY A 271 -7.48 -20.97 23.59
CA GLY A 271 -8.49 -20.89 24.64
C GLY A 271 -9.73 -20.09 24.26
N GLU A 272 -9.97 -19.91 22.97
CA GLU A 272 -11.08 -19.12 22.41
C GLU A 272 -12.31 -19.99 22.06
N TYR A 273 -12.24 -21.30 22.28
CA TYR A 273 -13.35 -22.20 21.97
C TYR A 273 -14.57 -21.92 22.87
N GLU A 274 -15.66 -21.45 22.26
CA GLU A 274 -16.94 -21.19 22.94
C GLU A 274 -16.74 -20.33 24.22
N ASP A 275 -15.92 -19.28 24.13
CA ASP A 275 -15.50 -18.46 25.27
C ASP A 275 -16.40 -17.24 25.56
N ASP A 276 -17.47 -17.08 24.77
CA ASP A 276 -18.42 -15.97 24.78
C ASP A 276 -17.78 -14.58 24.48
N VAL A 277 -16.61 -14.53 23.82
CA VAL A 277 -15.95 -13.29 23.40
C VAL A 277 -16.09 -13.09 21.90
N GLU A 278 -16.99 -12.18 21.50
CA GLU A 278 -17.23 -11.91 20.08
C GLU A 278 -15.99 -11.34 19.34
N ASN A 279 -15.74 -11.85 18.14
CA ASN A 279 -14.75 -11.40 17.16
C ASN A 279 -13.29 -11.44 17.66
N ASN A 280 -12.94 -12.37 18.55
CA ASN A 280 -11.56 -12.53 19.01
C ASN A 280 -10.75 -13.58 18.24
N SER A 281 -11.40 -14.42 17.43
CA SER A 281 -10.72 -15.52 16.74
C SER A 281 -10.18 -15.18 15.35
N THR A 282 -9.11 -15.89 14.99
CA THR A 282 -8.42 -15.82 13.72
C THR A 282 -8.23 -17.22 13.15
N TRP A 283 -7.64 -17.34 11.95
CA TRP A 283 -7.36 -18.65 11.34
C TRP A 283 -6.57 -19.57 12.27
N ALA A 284 -5.55 -18.99 12.92
CA ALA A 284 -4.62 -19.70 13.78
C ALA A 284 -5.23 -20.13 15.12
N THR A 285 -6.32 -19.47 15.54
CA THR A 285 -7.01 -19.76 16.81
C THR A 285 -8.34 -20.49 16.63
N GLY A 286 -8.79 -20.67 15.40
CA GLY A 286 -9.85 -21.63 15.05
C GLY A 286 -11.04 -21.06 14.26
N ASP A 287 -11.04 -19.78 13.87
CA ASP A 287 -12.06 -19.20 12.98
C ASP A 287 -11.81 -19.69 11.54
N TRP A 288 -12.53 -20.72 11.13
CA TRP A 288 -12.39 -21.36 9.82
C TRP A 288 -13.62 -21.19 8.94
N ASN A 289 -14.70 -20.66 9.49
CA ASN A 289 -15.90 -20.28 8.73
C ASN A 289 -15.98 -18.76 8.48
N ALA A 290 -15.00 -18.00 8.98
CA ALA A 290 -14.89 -16.55 8.88
C ALA A 290 -16.02 -15.78 9.59
N ASP A 291 -16.64 -16.30 10.65
CA ASP A 291 -17.63 -15.56 11.44
C ASP A 291 -17.01 -14.75 12.59
N GLY A 292 -15.73 -15.00 12.90
CA GLY A 292 -14.94 -14.26 13.88
C GLY A 292 -14.83 -14.93 15.25
N ASP A 293 -15.50 -16.07 15.46
CA ASP A 293 -15.58 -16.76 16.74
C ASP A 293 -15.22 -18.25 16.58
N PHE A 294 -14.31 -18.78 17.41
CA PHE A 294 -14.02 -20.21 17.37
C PHE A 294 -15.10 -21.02 18.08
N THR A 295 -15.99 -21.64 17.29
CA THR A 295 -17.10 -22.45 17.81
C THR A 295 -17.10 -23.88 17.26
N THR A 296 -18.10 -24.65 17.69
CA THR A 296 -18.37 -25.97 17.10
C THR A 296 -18.58 -25.89 15.58
N SER A 297 -19.06 -24.75 15.05
CA SER A 297 -19.33 -24.58 13.61
C SER A 297 -18.04 -24.64 12.78
N ASP A 298 -16.94 -24.10 13.30
CA ASP A 298 -15.63 -24.13 12.65
C ASP A 298 -15.05 -25.54 12.59
N LEU A 299 -15.15 -26.27 13.71
CA LEU A 299 -14.78 -27.68 13.75
C LEU A 299 -15.57 -28.47 12.72
N VAL A 300 -16.87 -28.19 12.56
CA VAL A 300 -17.70 -28.82 11.54
C VAL A 300 -17.17 -28.51 10.14
N VAL A 301 -16.79 -27.26 9.83
CA VAL A 301 -16.18 -26.88 8.55
C VAL A 301 -14.90 -27.67 8.29
N ALA A 302 -13.96 -27.70 9.24
CA ALA A 302 -12.69 -28.40 9.09
C ALA A 302 -12.85 -29.92 8.93
N PHE A 303 -13.73 -30.55 9.73
CA PHE A 303 -13.96 -32.00 9.61
C PHE A 303 -14.76 -32.37 8.35
N GLN A 304 -15.65 -31.50 7.86
CA GLN A 304 -16.37 -31.71 6.60
C GLN A 304 -15.45 -31.59 5.38
N ASP A 305 -14.41 -30.75 5.45
CA ASP A 305 -13.38 -30.66 4.40
C ASP A 305 -12.61 -31.98 4.23
N GLY A 306 -12.56 -32.80 5.29
CA GLY A 306 -12.12 -34.20 5.24
C GLY A 306 -10.61 -34.40 5.24
N GLY A 307 -9.84 -33.33 5.51
CA GLY A 307 -8.36 -33.34 5.52
C GLY A 307 -7.72 -33.96 6.77
N TYR A 308 -8.50 -34.28 7.81
CA TYR A 308 -7.95 -34.73 9.10
C TYR A 308 -7.09 -35.98 8.95
N GLU A 309 -5.81 -35.88 9.33
CA GLU A 309 -4.80 -36.94 9.26
C GLU A 309 -4.56 -37.48 7.83
N GLN A 310 -4.88 -36.71 6.79
CA GLN A 310 -4.57 -37.04 5.39
C GLN A 310 -3.18 -36.56 4.95
N GLY A 311 -2.56 -35.67 5.71
CA GLY A 311 -1.29 -35.02 5.38
C GLY A 311 -1.44 -33.89 4.34
N PRO A 312 -0.32 -33.40 3.77
CA PRO A 312 -0.31 -32.27 2.85
C PRO A 312 -1.24 -32.46 1.65
N ARG A 313 -2.07 -31.46 1.36
CA ARG A 313 -2.91 -31.48 0.15
C ARG A 313 -2.03 -31.46 -1.09
N ALA A 314 -2.28 -32.39 -2.02
CA ALA A 314 -1.53 -32.43 -3.26
C ALA A 314 -1.88 -31.22 -4.13
N ALA A 315 -0.87 -30.48 -4.60
CA ALA A 315 -1.08 -29.48 -5.65
C ALA A 315 -1.72 -30.16 -6.87
N LEU A 316 -2.80 -29.57 -7.40
CA LEU A 316 -3.40 -30.04 -8.65
C LEU A 316 -2.31 -30.03 -9.73
N SER A 317 -1.91 -31.20 -10.22
CA SER A 317 -0.99 -31.31 -11.35
C SER A 317 -1.56 -30.49 -12.51
N ALA A 318 -0.84 -29.47 -12.95
CA ALA A 318 -1.15 -28.79 -14.20
C ALA A 318 -1.34 -29.85 -15.29
N VAL A 319 -2.50 -29.84 -15.94
CA VAL A 319 -2.72 -30.64 -17.15
C VAL A 319 -1.62 -30.22 -18.12
N PRO A 320 -0.75 -31.13 -18.61
CA PRO A 320 0.25 -30.75 -19.58
C PRO A 320 -0.46 -30.14 -20.78
N GLU A 321 -0.17 -28.88 -21.11
CA GLU A 321 -0.69 -28.31 -22.34
C GLU A 321 -0.35 -29.24 -23.49
N PRO A 322 -1.29 -29.52 -24.42
CA PRO A 322 -0.98 -30.32 -25.59
C PRO A 322 0.16 -29.61 -26.33
N ASN A 323 1.35 -30.22 -26.30
CA ASN A 323 2.59 -29.72 -26.91
C ASN A 323 2.24 -28.94 -28.18
N GLY A 324 2.51 -27.63 -28.21
CA GLY A 324 2.12 -26.73 -29.31
C GLY A 324 2.56 -27.22 -30.71
N LEU A 325 3.52 -28.14 -30.78
CA LEU A 325 3.90 -28.91 -31.97
C LEU A 325 2.73 -29.69 -32.60
N LEU A 326 1.83 -30.28 -31.81
CA LEU A 326 0.68 -31.04 -32.32
C LEU A 326 -0.35 -30.10 -32.96
N SER A 327 -0.61 -28.96 -32.33
CA SER A 327 -1.48 -27.90 -32.86
C SER A 327 -0.89 -27.24 -34.11
N LEU A 328 0.43 -27.06 -34.15
CA LEU A 328 1.16 -26.57 -35.34
C LEU A 328 1.13 -27.58 -36.48
N LEU A 329 1.28 -28.89 -36.19
CA LEU A 329 1.22 -29.98 -37.17
C LEU A 329 -0.18 -30.12 -37.77
N ILE A 330 -1.24 -30.01 -36.97
CA ILE A 330 -2.63 -30.02 -37.45
C ILE A 330 -2.91 -28.77 -38.31
N GLY A 331 -2.41 -27.60 -37.92
CA GLY A 331 -2.50 -26.36 -38.70
C GLY A 331 -1.78 -26.41 -40.05
N LEU A 332 -0.55 -26.96 -40.09
CA LEU A 332 0.21 -27.12 -41.33
C LEU A 332 -0.41 -28.15 -42.29
N MET A 333 -0.99 -29.22 -41.76
CA MET A 333 -1.64 -30.25 -42.57
C MET A 333 -2.92 -29.71 -43.24
N GLY A 334 -3.66 -28.81 -42.57
CA GLY A 334 -4.80 -28.09 -43.14
C GLY A 334 -4.42 -27.09 -44.26
N LEU A 335 -3.26 -26.45 -44.16
CA LEU A 335 -2.73 -25.53 -45.18
C LEU A 335 -2.22 -26.27 -46.43
N LEU A 336 -1.58 -27.44 -46.26
CA LEU A 336 -1.11 -28.26 -47.39
C LEU A 336 -2.26 -28.91 -48.18
N LEU A 337 -3.40 -29.16 -47.54
CA LEU A 337 -4.60 -29.69 -48.23
C LEU A 337 -5.38 -28.62 -49.02
N ARG A 338 -5.18 -27.31 -48.73
CA ARG A 338 -5.80 -26.21 -49.48
C ARG A 338 -5.01 -25.77 -50.72
N ALA A 339 -3.75 -26.17 -50.85
CA ALA A 339 -2.90 -25.81 -51.98
C ALA A 339 -2.91 -26.89 -53.09
N ARG A 340 -4.09 -27.25 -53.61
CA ARG A 340 -4.20 -27.91 -54.93
C ARG A 340 -4.84 -26.94 -55.92
N PRO A 341 -4.11 -26.45 -56.95
CA PRO A 341 -4.70 -25.60 -57.97
C PRO A 341 -5.64 -26.43 -58.85
N GLY A 342 -6.89 -26.01 -58.94
CA GLY A 342 -7.90 -26.62 -59.83
C GLY A 342 -7.54 -26.46 -61.31
N PRO A 343 -7.97 -27.38 -62.19
CA PRO A 343 -7.61 -27.38 -63.60
C PRO A 343 -8.21 -26.18 -64.35
N ARG A 344 -7.38 -25.48 -65.12
CA ARG A 344 -7.76 -24.42 -66.07
C ARG A 344 -8.68 -25.00 -67.16
N ALA A 345 -9.87 -24.42 -67.31
CA ALA A 345 -10.78 -24.72 -68.41
C ALA A 345 -10.17 -24.28 -69.75
N ALA A 346 -9.87 -25.24 -70.63
CA ALA A 346 -9.53 -24.98 -72.02
C ALA A 346 -10.81 -24.73 -72.84
N ARG A 347 -10.89 -23.55 -73.47
CA ARG A 347 -11.86 -23.27 -74.54
C ARG A 347 -11.47 -24.08 -75.78
N THR A 348 -12.34 -24.97 -76.24
CA THR A 348 -12.27 -25.55 -77.60
C THR A 348 -13.44 -25.05 -78.44
N SER A 349 -13.04 -24.40 -79.53
CA SER A 349 -13.84 -23.96 -80.68
C SER A 349 -14.60 -25.13 -81.33
N LEU A 350 -15.90 -24.97 -81.53
CA LEU A 350 -16.70 -25.77 -82.46
C LEU A 350 -16.64 -25.12 -83.85
N CYS A 351 -16.25 -25.90 -84.88
CA CYS A 351 -16.85 -25.83 -86.21
C CYS A 351 -16.35 -26.95 -87.12
N THR A 352 -17.31 -27.57 -87.84
CA THR A 352 -17.31 -28.47 -89.02
C THR A 352 -18.21 -29.69 -88.73
N ASN A 353 -19.22 -30.09 -89.51
CA ASN A 353 -19.81 -29.67 -90.78
C ASN A 353 -21.24 -30.22 -90.86
N LEU A 354 -22.21 -29.40 -91.26
CA LEU A 354 -23.18 -29.65 -92.33
C LEU A 354 -23.91 -28.34 -92.67
#